data_AF-A0A5D6WIC1-F1
#
_entry.id   AF-A0A5D6WIC1-F1
#
_cell.length_a   1.000
_cell.length_b   1.000
_cell.length_c   1.000
_cell.angle_alpha   90.00
_cell.angle_beta   90.00
_cell.angle_gamma   90.00
#
_symmetry.space_group_name_H-M   'P 1'
#
loop_
_entity.id
_entity.type
_entity.pdbx_description
1 polymer ?
#
loop_
_entity_poly.entity_id
_entity_poly.type
_entity_poly.pdbx_seq_one_letter_code
_entity_poly.pdbx_strand_id
1 'polypeptide(L)'
;MNQGRKIVQKKMKKKALAAVLAAGLLAVAPVAMPRAEAFGWMDVFTGVINTAVEADAIRSNYLNAGDNPVVQNTSNTMAERQATANRSVDSRAVTLIDGIMKQLVDNGDYVLRNNSLPFRWKVVANDEFNASCNCADFVTVYDGIVDKCGYNRDMLAAVLGHEMTHGFNQHIANSVAKTAWAKSVSSMASAALNSSNFGVGTSLSDLSETTIRFLSVKNINLPDEKDADRNGFFVMASAGFNPGGAAAMMARMSYYTEHHSQVADFFNPDDHPDTRKRLKDMAELLHNYGIGHTEVKNVNDIYFDKELLLTAEPDGMQDAEEMAYLISGGIAKGFHDNRFFTSWNFKTLPDGSVDFLTNDPVYVPLKNALKNEKGLGQRFQAMVERAYGNDVKNNARVTYMKEELERKQKNRELREKQANRKEDSGDKAVNGRTYLKLGLTDLAEKEFQRSAKLDANNPSAKSGLATVMGKQGKFDAALQLANEAIAMDPNLGSSYVARAIIYKDMGNLDSALNDCNKALQSPAANTYAYKLAGDIFHAQGAEDSALMEYRAYHEARPGAKDIPAEYAARLQ
;
A
#
# COMPACT_ATOMS: atom_id res chain seq x y z
N MET A 1 -42.12 26.21 -62.16
CA MET A 1 -41.63 27.59 -62.40
C MET A 1 -41.48 28.31 -61.06
N ASN A 2 -40.87 29.49 -61.03
CA ASN A 2 -40.46 30.21 -59.82
C ASN A 2 -41.11 31.61 -59.76
N GLN A 3 -41.09 32.26 -58.59
CA GLN A 3 -41.62 33.60 -58.24
C GLN A 3 -43.17 33.69 -58.12
N GLY A 4 -43.76 34.42 -57.16
CA GLY A 4 -43.20 35.01 -55.93
C GLY A 4 -43.86 36.33 -55.47
N ARG A 5 -43.42 36.85 -54.30
CA ARG A 5 -43.67 38.20 -53.70
C ARG A 5 -44.97 38.36 -52.87
N LYS A 6 -45.04 39.14 -51.76
CA LYS A 6 -44.02 40.00 -51.08
C LYS A 6 -44.37 40.41 -49.62
N ILE A 7 -43.33 40.41 -48.75
CA ILE A 7 -42.96 41.40 -47.68
C ILE A 7 -43.90 41.71 -46.49
N VAL A 8 -43.32 41.62 -45.28
CA VAL A 8 -43.22 42.63 -44.18
C VAL A 8 -42.31 42.05 -43.06
N GLN A 9 -41.52 42.75 -42.23
CA GLN A 9 -40.56 43.88 -42.42
C GLN A 9 -39.50 43.85 -41.28
N LYS A 10 -38.20 44.13 -41.56
CA LYS A 10 -37.16 44.69 -40.63
C LYS A 10 -36.72 43.84 -39.39
N LYS A 11 -35.58 44.03 -38.69
CA LYS A 11 -34.17 44.53 -38.87
C LYS A 11 -33.50 44.42 -37.45
N MET A 12 -32.22 44.15 -37.12
CA MET A 12 -30.90 43.72 -37.69
C MET A 12 -30.22 42.81 -36.60
N LYS A 13 -29.17 41.97 -36.73
CA LYS A 13 -27.93 41.82 -37.55
C LYS A 13 -26.63 42.39 -36.92
N LYS A 14 -25.64 41.48 -36.69
CA LYS A 14 -24.21 41.61 -36.22
C LYS A 14 -23.96 41.39 -34.71
N LYS A 15 -22.76 40.97 -34.25
CA LYS A 15 -21.74 39.97 -34.70
C LYS A 15 -20.57 39.94 -33.67
N ALA A 16 -20.01 38.74 -33.41
CA ALA A 16 -18.62 38.45 -33.01
C ALA A 16 -18.06 38.81 -31.59
N LEU A 17 -17.50 37.77 -30.96
CA LEU A 17 -16.18 37.67 -30.29
C LEU A 17 -15.74 38.65 -29.17
N ALA A 18 -15.52 38.13 -27.96
CA ALA A 18 -14.31 38.33 -27.13
C ALA A 18 -14.35 37.43 -25.87
N ALA A 19 -13.20 37.27 -25.20
CA ALA A 19 -13.07 36.64 -23.88
C ALA A 19 -12.38 37.63 -22.90
N VAL A 20 -12.04 37.14 -21.69
CA VAL A 20 -11.14 37.74 -20.66
C VAL A 20 -11.82 38.39 -19.43
N LEU A 21 -11.53 37.78 -18.27
CA LEU A 21 -11.40 38.26 -16.88
C LEU A 21 -12.17 39.50 -16.37
N ALA A 22 -12.89 39.28 -15.26
CA ALA A 22 -12.90 40.16 -14.08
C ALA A 22 -13.15 39.30 -12.82
N ALA A 23 -12.76 39.78 -11.63
CA ALA A 23 -12.80 38.99 -10.39
C ALA A 23 -13.57 39.70 -9.26
N GLY A 24 -14.12 38.89 -8.35
CA GLY A 24 -14.43 39.27 -6.97
C GLY A 24 -15.83 39.83 -6.68
N LEU A 25 -16.60 39.08 -5.89
CA LEU A 25 -17.10 39.56 -4.58
C LEU A 25 -17.62 38.39 -3.74
N LEU A 26 -17.50 38.52 -2.42
CA LEU A 26 -17.93 37.52 -1.43
C LEU A 26 -19.43 37.67 -1.12
N ALA A 27 -20.13 36.54 -1.05
CA ALA A 27 -21.42 36.42 -0.37
C ALA A 27 -21.44 35.08 0.39
N VAL A 28 -21.24 35.14 1.71
CA VAL A 28 -21.20 33.93 2.55
C VAL A 28 -22.63 33.53 2.90
N ALA A 29 -23.20 32.59 2.13
CA ALA A 29 -24.38 31.84 2.53
C ALA A 29 -23.96 30.50 3.14
N PRO A 30 -24.57 30.03 4.24
CA PRO A 30 -24.35 28.68 4.73
C PRO A 30 -25.03 27.69 3.79
N VAL A 31 -24.29 27.24 2.76
CA VAL A 31 -24.73 26.14 1.90
C VAL A 31 -24.87 24.91 2.79
N ALA A 32 -26.11 24.43 2.96
CA ALA A 32 -26.36 23.16 3.62
C ALA A 32 -25.60 22.08 2.86
N MET A 33 -24.58 21.51 3.49
CA MET A 33 -23.75 20.49 2.84
C MET A 33 -24.62 19.31 2.44
N PRO A 34 -24.60 18.87 1.16
CA PRO A 34 -25.15 17.59 0.77
C PRO A 34 -24.52 16.48 1.63
N ARG A 35 -25.25 15.37 1.78
CA ARG A 35 -24.63 14.16 2.33
C ARG A 35 -23.50 13.70 1.41
N ALA A 36 -22.57 12.92 1.95
CA ALA A 36 -21.52 12.29 1.16
C ALA A 36 -22.12 11.16 0.29
N GLU A 37 -22.80 11.56 -0.78
CA GLU A 37 -23.25 10.67 -1.84
C GLU A 37 -22.02 10.24 -2.65
N ALA A 38 -21.93 8.94 -2.98
CA ALA A 38 -20.87 8.42 -3.82
C ALA A 38 -20.94 9.10 -5.19
N PHE A 39 -19.88 9.83 -5.56
CA PHE A 39 -19.91 10.67 -6.76
C PHE A 39 -19.91 9.78 -8.01
N GLY A 40 -21.01 9.78 -8.76
CA GLY A 40 -21.15 8.99 -9.98
C GLY A 40 -20.04 9.31 -10.98
N TRP A 41 -19.36 8.27 -11.47
CA TRP A 41 -18.09 8.39 -12.21
C TRP A 41 -18.23 9.00 -13.64
N MET A 42 -19.45 9.38 -14.04
CA MET A 42 -19.81 9.71 -15.43
C MET A 42 -19.70 11.19 -15.83
N ASP A 43 -19.74 12.15 -14.89
CA ASP A 43 -19.94 13.57 -15.21
C ASP A 43 -18.74 14.30 -15.84
N VAL A 44 -17.64 13.61 -16.17
CA VAL A 44 -16.40 14.22 -16.74
C VAL A 44 -15.83 13.47 -17.94
N PHE A 45 -16.68 13.03 -18.88
CA PHE A 45 -16.26 12.45 -20.17
C PHE A 45 -16.22 13.46 -21.33
N THR A 46 -15.01 13.73 -21.85
CA THR A 46 -14.69 13.92 -23.30
C THR A 46 -13.23 14.42 -23.51
N GLY A 47 -12.22 13.54 -23.43
CA GLY A 47 -10.85 13.99 -23.74
C GLY A 47 -9.69 12.97 -23.70
N VAL A 48 -9.36 12.39 -24.86
CA VAL A 48 -8.09 11.68 -25.08
C VAL A 48 -6.90 12.66 -25.00
N ILE A 49 -5.80 12.32 -24.32
CA ILE A 49 -4.54 13.11 -24.38
C ILE A 49 -3.91 13.01 -25.77
N ASN A 50 -3.39 14.13 -26.29
CA ASN A 50 -2.86 14.19 -27.66
C ASN A 50 -1.33 14.06 -27.74
N THR A 51 -0.59 14.06 -26.61
CA THR A 51 0.88 14.02 -26.61
C THR A 51 1.44 13.11 -25.51
N ALA A 52 2.56 12.43 -25.79
CA ALA A 52 3.24 11.59 -24.80
C ALA A 52 3.84 12.41 -23.62
N VAL A 53 4.17 13.68 -23.84
CA VAL A 53 4.76 14.57 -22.83
C VAL A 53 3.80 14.85 -21.68
N GLU A 54 2.50 15.03 -21.96
CA GLU A 54 1.47 15.18 -20.93
C GLU A 54 1.32 13.89 -20.09
N ALA A 55 1.40 12.72 -20.72
CA ALA A 55 1.33 11.42 -20.06
C ALA A 55 2.53 11.17 -19.14
N ASP A 56 3.76 11.45 -19.58
CA ASP A 56 4.97 11.32 -18.76
C ASP A 56 4.97 12.31 -17.58
N ALA A 57 4.45 13.53 -17.76
CA ALA A 57 4.30 14.50 -16.67
C ALA A 57 3.31 14.01 -15.61
N ILE A 58 2.13 13.52 -16.02
CA ILE A 58 1.13 12.91 -15.13
C ILE A 58 1.74 11.74 -14.36
N ARG A 59 2.40 10.82 -15.07
CA ARG A 59 3.07 9.66 -14.47
C ARG A 59 4.14 10.08 -13.45
N SER A 60 4.98 11.06 -13.79
CA SER A 60 6.01 11.60 -12.89
C SER A 60 5.39 12.12 -11.58
N ASN A 61 4.26 12.84 -11.64
CA ASN A 61 3.58 13.34 -10.45
C ASN A 61 3.08 12.22 -9.54
N TYR A 62 2.48 11.16 -10.09
CA TYR A 62 2.07 9.98 -9.30
C TYR A 62 3.26 9.25 -8.68
N LEU A 63 4.41 9.19 -9.35
CA LEU A 63 5.62 8.57 -8.82
C LEU A 63 6.29 9.41 -7.73
N ASN A 64 6.33 10.74 -7.89
CA ASN A 64 6.86 11.66 -6.88
C ASN A 64 5.98 11.70 -5.62
N ALA A 65 4.65 11.70 -5.80
CA ALA A 65 3.69 11.57 -4.71
C ALA A 65 3.75 10.18 -4.05
N GLY A 66 4.05 9.14 -4.83
CA GLY A 66 4.21 7.78 -4.34
C GLY A 66 5.41 7.59 -3.41
N ASP A 67 6.47 8.36 -3.62
CA ASP A 67 7.66 8.38 -2.76
C ASP A 67 7.61 9.46 -1.66
N ASN A 68 6.43 10.00 -1.34
CA ASN A 68 6.26 11.15 -0.44
C ASN A 68 5.54 10.78 0.89
N PRO A 69 6.27 10.72 2.03
CA PRO A 69 5.68 10.38 3.33
C PRO A 69 4.55 11.29 3.81
N VAL A 70 4.47 12.53 3.32
CA VAL A 70 3.37 13.46 3.66
C VAL A 70 2.09 13.05 2.94
N VAL A 71 2.16 12.66 1.67
CA VAL A 71 1.02 12.10 0.92
C VAL A 71 0.52 10.83 1.63
N GLN A 72 1.45 9.91 1.95
CA GLN A 72 1.12 8.68 2.68
C GLN A 72 0.49 8.96 4.06
N ASN A 73 0.98 9.96 4.80
CA ASN A 73 0.38 10.29 6.10
C ASN A 73 -0.96 11.04 6.00
N THR A 74 -1.17 11.83 4.95
CA THR A 74 -2.46 12.47 4.73
C THR A 74 -3.51 11.44 4.30
N SER A 75 -3.09 10.38 3.59
CA SER A 75 -3.93 9.21 3.29
C SER A 75 -4.50 8.57 4.57
N ASN A 76 -3.68 8.41 5.61
CA ASN A 76 -4.13 7.93 6.94
C ASN A 76 -5.21 8.82 7.61
N THR A 77 -5.18 10.14 7.38
CA THR A 77 -6.21 11.07 7.88
C THR A 77 -7.43 11.17 6.98
N MET A 78 -7.30 10.88 5.68
CA MET A 78 -8.44 10.86 4.75
C MET A 78 -9.22 9.56 4.79
N ALA A 79 -8.57 8.44 5.10
CA ALA A 79 -9.25 7.16 5.40
C ALA A 79 -10.30 7.32 6.51
N GLU A 80 -10.05 8.14 7.54
CA GLU A 80 -11.03 8.43 8.60
C GLU A 80 -12.31 9.10 8.08
N ARG A 81 -12.22 9.83 6.96
CA ARG A 81 -13.38 10.44 6.28
C ARG A 81 -14.17 9.46 5.42
N GLN A 82 -13.65 8.25 5.20
CA GLN A 82 -14.34 7.15 4.50
C GLN A 82 -15.13 6.26 5.47
N ALA A 83 -15.12 6.56 6.77
CA ALA A 83 -15.96 5.90 7.76
C ALA A 83 -17.42 6.39 7.62
N THR A 84 -18.21 5.68 6.81
CA THR A 84 -19.63 5.98 6.55
C THR A 84 -20.60 5.29 7.51
N ALA A 85 -20.15 4.21 8.18
CA ALA A 85 -21.00 3.40 9.04
C ALA A 85 -21.28 4.13 10.37
N ASN A 86 -22.53 4.11 10.84
CA ASN A 86 -22.94 4.75 12.09
C ASN A 86 -22.60 3.90 13.34
N ARG A 87 -21.34 3.46 13.43
CA ARG A 87 -20.78 2.55 14.44
C ARG A 87 -19.26 2.73 14.53
N SER A 88 -18.65 2.21 15.59
CA SER A 88 -17.19 2.07 15.64
C SER A 88 -16.69 1.03 14.63
N VAL A 89 -15.41 1.11 14.27
CA VAL A 89 -14.72 0.07 13.50
C VAL A 89 -14.65 -1.22 14.33
N ASP A 90 -14.81 -2.37 13.69
CA ASP A 90 -14.70 -3.66 14.39
C ASP A 90 -13.23 -3.94 14.75
N SER A 91 -12.93 -4.05 16.04
CA SER A 91 -11.58 -4.29 16.55
C SER A 91 -11.02 -5.67 16.16
N ARG A 92 -11.89 -6.66 15.88
CA ARG A 92 -11.50 -7.96 15.33
C ARG A 92 -11.05 -7.82 13.88
N ALA A 93 -11.71 -6.96 13.11
CA ALA A 93 -11.33 -6.66 11.73
C ALA A 93 -9.98 -5.91 11.67
N VAL A 94 -9.77 -4.92 12.55
CA VAL A 94 -8.46 -4.28 12.77
C VAL A 94 -7.40 -5.35 13.06
N THR A 95 -7.59 -6.16 14.10
CA THR A 95 -6.63 -7.20 14.53
C THR A 95 -6.29 -8.19 13.41
N LEU A 96 -7.29 -8.63 12.64
CA LEU A 96 -7.11 -9.58 11.56
C LEU A 96 -6.34 -8.97 10.38
N ILE A 97 -6.69 -7.75 9.95
CA ILE A 97 -6.03 -7.07 8.84
C ILE A 97 -4.60 -6.67 9.21
N ASP A 98 -4.34 -6.21 10.43
CA ASP A 98 -2.99 -5.92 10.92
C ASP A 98 -2.10 -7.18 10.87
N GLY A 99 -2.63 -8.33 11.30
CA GLY A 99 -1.95 -9.61 11.21
C GLY A 99 -1.67 -10.04 9.76
N ILE A 100 -2.65 -9.89 8.86
CA ILE A 100 -2.50 -10.26 7.45
C ILE A 100 -1.49 -9.35 6.75
N MET A 101 -1.67 -8.03 6.84
CA MET A 101 -0.78 -7.04 6.21
C MET A 101 0.66 -7.19 6.71
N LYS A 102 0.87 -7.42 8.02
CA LYS A 102 2.20 -7.71 8.56
C LYS A 102 2.79 -8.98 7.96
N GLN A 103 2.02 -10.07 7.87
CA GLN A 103 2.49 -11.33 7.30
C GLN A 103 2.84 -11.18 5.80
N LEU A 104 2.04 -10.44 5.01
CA LEU A 104 2.28 -10.14 3.60
C LEU A 104 3.53 -9.26 3.40
N VAL A 105 3.69 -8.20 4.20
CA VAL A 105 4.83 -7.26 4.11
C VAL A 105 6.14 -7.90 4.56
N ASP A 106 6.13 -8.72 5.61
CA ASP A 106 7.35 -9.33 6.15
C ASP A 106 7.81 -10.57 5.36
N ASN A 107 6.90 -11.32 4.72
CA ASN A 107 7.20 -12.64 4.13
C ASN A 107 6.85 -12.78 2.62
N GLY A 108 6.09 -11.86 2.04
CA GLY A 108 5.65 -11.95 0.65
C GLY A 108 6.77 -11.72 -0.37
N ASP A 109 6.81 -12.52 -1.44
CA ASP A 109 7.79 -12.37 -2.53
C ASP A 109 7.37 -11.26 -3.52
N TYR A 110 7.47 -10.00 -3.06
CA TYR A 110 7.32 -8.79 -3.88
C TYR A 110 8.59 -7.93 -3.87
N VAL A 111 8.62 -6.87 -4.70
CA VAL A 111 9.78 -5.98 -4.78
C VAL A 111 9.36 -4.51 -4.80
N LEU A 112 9.43 -3.86 -3.64
CA LEU A 112 9.15 -2.42 -3.50
C LEU A 112 10.20 -1.60 -4.27
N ARG A 113 9.75 -0.74 -5.19
CA ARG A 113 10.63 0.10 -6.02
C ARG A 113 11.32 1.18 -5.17
N ASN A 114 12.44 1.72 -5.66
CA ASN A 114 13.15 2.80 -4.96
C ASN A 114 12.23 4.00 -4.75
N ASN A 115 11.47 4.40 -5.78
CA ASN A 115 10.48 5.48 -5.73
C ASN A 115 9.10 5.00 -5.24
N SER A 116 9.09 4.23 -4.15
CA SER A 116 7.90 3.71 -3.45
C SER A 116 8.21 3.60 -1.96
N LEU A 117 7.18 3.69 -1.11
CA LEU A 117 7.31 3.78 0.34
C LEU A 117 7.03 2.45 1.04
N PRO A 118 7.51 2.24 2.28
CA PRO A 118 7.10 1.07 3.05
C PRO A 118 5.58 1.11 3.26
N PHE A 119 4.90 0.00 2.99
CA PHE A 119 3.44 -0.10 3.09
C PHE A 119 2.92 0.36 4.46
N ARG A 120 1.81 1.11 4.42
CA ARG A 120 0.96 1.43 5.56
C ARG A 120 -0.47 1.01 5.24
N TRP A 121 -1.28 0.82 6.28
CA TRP A 121 -2.69 0.48 6.09
C TRP A 121 -3.57 1.01 7.23
N LYS A 122 -4.89 0.94 7.04
CA LYS A 122 -5.89 1.28 8.06
C LYS A 122 -7.22 0.61 7.77
N VAL A 123 -7.83 0.02 8.79
CA VAL A 123 -9.23 -0.42 8.74
C VAL A 123 -10.15 0.72 9.17
N VAL A 124 -11.26 0.91 8.49
CA VAL A 124 -12.24 1.97 8.75
C VAL A 124 -13.66 1.42 8.86
N ALA A 125 -14.51 2.11 9.63
CA ALA A 125 -15.90 1.73 9.88
C ALA A 125 -16.78 2.05 8.66
N ASN A 126 -16.90 1.10 7.74
CA ASN A 126 -17.68 1.27 6.52
C ASN A 126 -18.33 -0.06 6.15
N ASP A 127 -19.64 -0.06 5.91
CA ASP A 127 -20.46 -1.25 5.64
C ASP A 127 -20.36 -1.75 4.19
N GLU A 128 -19.54 -1.13 3.33
CA GLU A 128 -19.30 -1.52 1.94
C GLU A 128 -18.30 -2.69 1.80
N PHE A 129 -18.23 -3.29 0.61
CA PHE A 129 -17.25 -4.33 0.25
C PHE A 129 -16.12 -3.66 -0.53
N ASN A 130 -15.08 -3.16 0.16
CA ASN A 130 -13.99 -2.42 -0.51
C ASN A 130 -12.64 -2.52 0.21
N ALA A 131 -11.57 -2.47 -0.58
CA ALA A 131 -10.20 -2.23 -0.15
C ALA A 131 -9.46 -1.44 -1.25
N SER A 132 -8.52 -0.57 -0.89
CA SER A 132 -7.81 0.25 -1.86
C SER A 132 -6.40 0.65 -1.43
N CYS A 133 -5.40 0.29 -2.25
CA CYS A 133 -4.08 0.89 -2.23
C CYS A 133 -4.05 2.13 -3.13
N ASN A 134 -3.44 3.21 -2.64
CA ASN A 134 -3.14 4.39 -3.45
C ASN A 134 -1.67 4.41 -3.94
N CYS A 135 -1.28 5.48 -4.65
CA CYS A 135 0.06 5.58 -5.25
C CYS A 135 1.22 5.64 -4.23
N ALA A 136 0.95 5.95 -2.96
CA ALA A 136 1.93 6.09 -1.89
C ALA A 136 2.00 4.86 -0.97
N ASP A 137 1.64 3.68 -1.49
CA ASP A 137 1.67 2.40 -0.78
C ASP A 137 0.84 2.43 0.53
N PHE A 138 -0.27 3.18 0.54
CA PHE A 138 -1.24 3.23 1.64
C PHE A 138 -2.51 2.43 1.30
N VAL A 139 -2.81 1.39 2.08
CA VAL A 139 -3.97 0.50 1.90
C VAL A 139 -5.10 0.83 2.89
N THR A 140 -6.23 1.33 2.39
CA THR A 140 -7.46 1.48 3.19
C THR A 140 -8.32 0.23 3.05
N VAL A 141 -8.86 -0.28 4.15
CA VAL A 141 -9.72 -1.47 4.17
C VAL A 141 -11.01 -1.14 4.91
N TYR A 142 -12.15 -1.50 4.35
CA TYR A 142 -13.43 -1.33 5.05
C TYR A 142 -13.72 -2.57 5.88
N ASP A 143 -14.08 -2.43 7.16
CA ASP A 143 -14.43 -3.61 7.97
C ASP A 143 -15.67 -4.36 7.44
N GLY A 144 -16.51 -3.70 6.63
CA GLY A 144 -17.56 -4.32 5.83
C GLY A 144 -17.10 -5.34 4.79
N ILE A 145 -15.83 -5.35 4.33
CA ILE A 145 -15.30 -6.47 3.53
C ILE A 145 -14.89 -7.64 4.42
N VAL A 146 -14.37 -7.37 5.62
CA VAL A 146 -13.93 -8.40 6.57
C VAL A 146 -15.12 -9.21 7.08
N ASP A 147 -16.20 -8.52 7.44
CA ASP A 147 -17.47 -9.13 7.82
C ASP A 147 -18.08 -9.92 6.65
N LYS A 148 -18.12 -9.33 5.45
CA LYS A 148 -18.62 -10.03 4.24
C LYS A 148 -17.75 -11.18 3.78
N CYS A 149 -16.46 -11.25 4.15
CA CYS A 149 -15.61 -12.43 3.96
C CYS A 149 -15.72 -13.45 5.12
N GLY A 150 -16.58 -13.23 6.11
CA GLY A 150 -16.74 -14.11 7.27
C GLY A 150 -15.46 -14.22 8.12
N TYR A 151 -14.63 -13.16 8.15
CA TYR A 151 -13.32 -13.14 8.81
C TYR A 151 -12.32 -14.18 8.27
N ASN A 152 -12.51 -14.69 7.06
CA ASN A 152 -11.61 -15.66 6.44
C ASN A 152 -10.26 -15.01 6.08
N ARG A 153 -9.19 -15.38 6.80
CA ARG A 153 -7.86 -14.79 6.67
C ARG A 153 -7.25 -14.92 5.28
N ASP A 154 -7.55 -16.02 4.58
CA ASP A 154 -6.89 -16.36 3.32
C ASP A 154 -7.58 -15.68 2.13
N MET A 155 -8.91 -15.57 2.15
CA MET A 155 -9.66 -14.74 1.20
C MET A 155 -9.27 -13.26 1.33
N LEU A 156 -9.13 -12.76 2.56
CA LEU A 156 -8.69 -11.38 2.80
C LEU A 156 -7.22 -11.15 2.42
N ALA A 157 -6.35 -12.14 2.59
CA ALA A 157 -4.97 -12.06 2.11
C ALA A 157 -4.85 -12.03 0.58
N ALA A 158 -5.79 -12.63 -0.15
CA ALA A 158 -5.87 -12.46 -1.61
C ALA A 158 -6.17 -11.00 -2.00
N VAL A 159 -7.18 -10.38 -1.38
CA VAL A 159 -7.53 -8.96 -1.61
C VAL A 159 -6.33 -8.05 -1.32
N LEU A 160 -5.69 -8.25 -0.16
CA LEU A 160 -4.57 -7.41 0.26
C LEU A 160 -3.31 -7.64 -0.58
N GLY A 161 -3.08 -8.86 -1.08
CA GLY A 161 -2.02 -9.14 -2.06
C GLY A 161 -2.27 -8.48 -3.43
N HIS A 162 -3.51 -8.47 -3.89
CA HIS A 162 -3.95 -7.76 -5.10
C HIS A 162 -3.72 -6.23 -4.93
N GLU A 163 -4.21 -5.65 -3.84
CA GLU A 163 -4.03 -4.23 -3.53
C GLU A 163 -2.56 -3.82 -3.37
N MET A 164 -1.76 -4.61 -2.65
CA MET A 164 -0.31 -4.39 -2.56
C MET A 164 0.37 -4.39 -3.93
N THR A 165 -0.10 -5.20 -4.89
CA THR A 165 0.46 -5.20 -6.25
C THR A 165 0.24 -3.88 -6.96
N HIS A 166 -0.93 -3.24 -6.83
CA HIS A 166 -1.13 -1.90 -7.42
C HIS A 166 -0.14 -0.87 -6.90
N GLY A 167 0.24 -0.96 -5.61
CA GLY A 167 1.32 -0.19 -5.00
C GLY A 167 2.70 -0.51 -5.57
N PHE A 168 3.23 -1.72 -5.33
CA PHE A 168 4.61 -2.04 -5.69
C PHE A 168 4.87 -2.11 -7.20
N ASN A 169 3.84 -2.41 -8.02
CA ASN A 169 3.92 -2.28 -9.48
C ASN A 169 3.55 -0.89 -10.01
N GLN A 170 3.11 0.02 -9.14
CA GLN A 170 2.74 1.41 -9.43
C GLN A 170 1.69 1.49 -10.55
N HIS A 171 0.65 0.64 -10.49
CA HIS A 171 -0.36 0.50 -11.54
C HIS A 171 -1.11 1.81 -11.78
N ILE A 172 -1.45 2.58 -10.73
CA ILE A 172 -2.08 3.90 -10.87
C ILE A 172 -1.22 4.83 -11.75
N ALA A 173 0.07 4.97 -11.44
CA ALA A 173 0.99 5.84 -12.21
C ALA A 173 1.17 5.37 -13.67
N ASN A 174 1.09 4.07 -13.92
CA ASN A 174 1.31 3.47 -15.24
C ASN A 174 0.02 3.27 -16.06
N SER A 175 -1.16 3.29 -15.45
CA SER A 175 -2.48 3.20 -16.10
C SER A 175 -3.08 4.58 -16.39
N VAL A 176 -3.12 5.47 -15.39
CA VAL A 176 -3.78 6.79 -15.50
C VAL A 176 -3.14 7.67 -16.59
N ALA A 177 -1.84 7.48 -16.88
CA ALA A 177 -1.13 8.14 -17.96
C ALA A 177 -1.51 7.64 -19.39
N LYS A 178 -2.27 6.54 -19.51
CA LYS A 178 -2.61 5.88 -20.79
C LYS A 178 -4.10 5.94 -21.15
N THR A 179 -4.99 6.32 -20.23
CA THR A 179 -6.45 6.17 -20.41
C THR A 179 -7.13 7.44 -20.95
N ALA A 180 -8.33 7.28 -21.51
CA ALA A 180 -9.12 8.37 -22.08
C ALA A 180 -9.64 9.41 -21.04
N TRP A 181 -9.41 9.17 -19.75
CA TRP A 181 -9.68 10.12 -18.67
C TRP A 181 -8.52 11.13 -18.50
N ALA A 182 -7.38 10.95 -19.16
CA ALA A 182 -6.16 11.68 -18.85
C ALA A 182 -6.20 13.20 -19.12
N LYS A 183 -7.16 13.74 -19.89
CA LYS A 183 -7.39 15.21 -19.91
C LYS A 183 -8.10 15.75 -18.66
N SER A 184 -8.98 14.96 -18.05
CA SER A 184 -9.60 15.27 -16.74
C SER A 184 -8.57 15.13 -15.62
N VAL A 185 -7.69 14.12 -15.71
CA VAL A 185 -6.45 14.04 -14.92
C VAL A 185 -5.61 15.30 -15.13
N SER A 186 -5.42 15.78 -16.37
CA SER A 186 -4.61 16.97 -16.67
C SER A 186 -5.22 18.28 -16.12
N SER A 187 -6.54 18.45 -16.11
CA SER A 187 -7.20 19.62 -15.49
C SER A 187 -7.13 19.58 -13.96
N MET A 188 -7.33 18.41 -13.34
CA MET A 188 -7.13 18.22 -11.90
C MET A 188 -5.65 18.36 -11.50
N ALA A 189 -4.73 17.80 -12.31
CA ALA A 189 -3.30 17.92 -12.12
C ALA A 189 -2.82 19.35 -12.26
N SER A 190 -3.29 20.12 -13.25
CA SER A 190 -2.90 21.54 -13.37
C SER A 190 -3.46 22.39 -12.23
N ALA A 191 -4.67 22.11 -11.72
CA ALA A 191 -5.16 22.72 -10.47
C ALA A 191 -4.29 22.36 -9.25
N ALA A 192 -3.84 21.11 -9.15
CA ALA A 192 -2.99 20.64 -8.06
C ALA A 192 -1.53 21.14 -8.18
N LEU A 193 -0.94 21.15 -9.38
CA LEU A 193 0.42 21.64 -9.66
C LEU A 193 0.54 23.16 -9.48
N ASN A 194 -0.52 23.91 -9.78
CA ASN A 194 -0.58 25.35 -9.50
C ASN A 194 -0.72 25.67 -8.00
N SER A 195 -0.97 24.68 -7.14
CA SER A 195 -1.20 24.86 -5.69
C SER A 195 -0.27 24.04 -4.78
N SER A 196 0.44 23.06 -5.30
CA SER A 196 1.25 22.11 -4.53
C SER A 196 2.48 21.64 -5.31
N ASN A 197 3.64 21.67 -4.66
CA ASN A 197 4.85 21.01 -5.14
C ASN A 197 4.82 19.56 -4.63
N PHE A 198 5.19 18.57 -5.46
CA PHE A 198 5.02 17.15 -5.14
C PHE A 198 6.30 16.45 -4.66
N GLY A 199 7.44 17.13 -4.78
CA GLY A 199 8.75 16.56 -4.51
C GLY A 199 8.94 16.06 -3.07
N VAL A 200 9.91 15.16 -2.93
CA VAL A 200 10.36 14.60 -1.66
C VAL A 200 10.81 15.73 -0.71
N GLY A 201 10.23 15.78 0.50
CA GLY A 201 10.54 16.78 1.53
C GLY A 201 9.57 17.96 1.66
N THR A 202 8.48 17.96 0.90
CA THR A 202 7.34 18.90 1.01
C THR A 202 6.60 18.79 2.36
N SER A 203 5.77 19.79 2.70
CA SER A 203 5.09 19.90 3.99
C SER A 203 3.60 19.56 3.93
N LEU A 204 3.02 19.18 5.07
CA LEU A 204 1.58 18.89 5.22
C LEU A 204 0.69 20.11 4.94
N SER A 205 1.24 21.33 5.08
CA SER A 205 0.63 22.59 4.66
C SER A 205 0.44 22.72 3.15
N ASP A 206 1.17 21.96 2.36
CA ASP A 206 1.38 22.23 0.94
C ASP A 206 0.46 21.36 0.06
N LEU A 207 -0.30 20.43 0.65
CA LEU A 207 -1.20 19.52 -0.06
C LEU A 207 -2.67 19.96 0.11
N SER A 208 -3.29 20.41 -0.98
CA SER A 208 -4.72 20.73 -0.99
C SER A 208 -5.59 19.47 -0.96
N GLU A 209 -6.85 19.58 -0.51
CA GLU A 209 -7.79 18.44 -0.59
C GLU A 209 -8.01 17.98 -2.04
N THR A 210 -8.06 18.93 -2.99
CA THR A 210 -8.13 18.65 -4.43
C THR A 210 -6.91 17.84 -4.92
N THR A 211 -5.71 18.17 -4.41
CA THR A 211 -4.46 17.45 -4.70
C THR A 211 -4.54 15.99 -4.26
N ILE A 212 -5.08 15.72 -3.08
CA ILE A 212 -5.10 14.35 -2.53
C ILE A 212 -6.25 13.53 -3.12
N ARG A 213 -7.40 14.16 -3.42
CA ARG A 213 -8.48 13.55 -4.22
C ARG A 213 -7.95 13.10 -5.58
N PHE A 214 -7.16 13.93 -6.26
CA PHE A 214 -6.47 13.56 -7.51
C PHE A 214 -5.57 12.33 -7.34
N LEU A 215 -4.68 12.32 -6.33
CA LEU A 215 -3.76 11.21 -6.07
C LEU A 215 -4.44 9.89 -5.65
N SER A 216 -5.72 9.96 -5.29
CA SER A 216 -6.50 8.81 -4.83
C SER A 216 -7.36 8.15 -5.93
N VAL A 217 -7.38 8.67 -7.16
CA VAL A 217 -8.21 8.09 -8.22
C VAL A 217 -7.58 6.82 -8.78
N LYS A 218 -8.18 5.66 -8.47
CA LYS A 218 -8.01 4.42 -9.22
C LYS A 218 -8.65 4.57 -10.61
N ASN A 219 -7.88 4.31 -11.64
CA ASN A 219 -8.36 4.02 -13.01
C ASN A 219 -7.30 3.12 -13.63
N ILE A 220 -7.52 1.81 -13.52
CA ILE A 220 -6.52 0.77 -13.74
C ILE A 220 -6.96 -0.08 -14.95
N ASN A 221 -6.03 -0.36 -15.86
CA ASN A 221 -6.37 -1.10 -17.07
C ASN A 221 -6.45 -2.62 -16.81
N LEU A 222 -7.30 -3.34 -17.56
CA LEU A 222 -7.54 -4.78 -17.35
C LEU A 222 -6.25 -5.65 -17.37
N PRO A 223 -5.22 -5.38 -18.21
CA PRO A 223 -3.90 -6.00 -18.04
C PRO A 223 -3.24 -5.77 -16.67
N ASP A 224 -3.27 -4.54 -16.12
CA ASP A 224 -2.74 -4.23 -14.78
C ASP A 224 -3.58 -4.91 -13.67
N GLU A 225 -4.91 -5.01 -13.82
CA GLU A 225 -5.80 -5.80 -12.94
C GLU A 225 -5.41 -7.29 -12.90
N LYS A 226 -5.15 -7.87 -14.08
CA LYS A 226 -4.74 -9.28 -14.22
C LYS A 226 -3.35 -9.54 -13.65
N ASP A 227 -2.44 -8.57 -13.73
CA ASP A 227 -1.17 -8.62 -13.03
C ASP A 227 -1.35 -8.53 -11.50
N ALA A 228 -2.29 -7.70 -11.02
CA ALA A 228 -2.63 -7.59 -9.60
C ALA A 228 -3.21 -8.89 -9.02
N ASP A 229 -4.15 -9.54 -9.72
CA ASP A 229 -4.65 -10.87 -9.31
C ASP A 229 -3.52 -11.90 -9.24
N ARG A 230 -2.73 -12.00 -10.31
CA ARG A 230 -1.68 -13.01 -10.46
C ARG A 230 -0.54 -12.82 -9.46
N ASN A 231 -0.06 -11.60 -9.26
CA ASN A 231 0.98 -11.35 -8.27
C ASN A 231 0.41 -11.38 -6.85
N GLY A 232 -0.85 -10.97 -6.63
CA GLY A 232 -1.53 -11.13 -5.35
C GLY A 232 -1.57 -12.58 -4.89
N PHE A 233 -1.97 -13.50 -5.77
CA PHE A 233 -1.90 -14.96 -5.56
C PHE A 233 -0.50 -15.41 -5.11
N PHE A 234 0.56 -15.00 -5.82
CA PHE A 234 1.92 -15.40 -5.46
C PHE A 234 2.44 -14.73 -4.18
N VAL A 235 2.07 -13.49 -3.90
CA VAL A 235 2.45 -12.75 -2.69
C VAL A 235 1.79 -13.37 -1.45
N MET A 236 0.50 -13.70 -1.51
CA MET A 236 -0.17 -14.40 -0.41
C MET A 236 0.39 -15.82 -0.20
N ALA A 237 0.62 -16.58 -1.27
CA ALA A 237 1.07 -17.97 -1.18
C ALA A 237 2.52 -18.09 -0.66
N SER A 238 3.38 -17.14 -1.05
CA SER A 238 4.76 -17.03 -0.54
C SER A 238 4.81 -16.51 0.90
N ALA A 239 3.90 -15.61 1.29
CA ALA A 239 3.74 -15.17 2.67
C ALA A 239 3.14 -16.26 3.61
N GLY A 240 2.71 -17.41 3.06
CA GLY A 240 2.20 -18.55 3.83
C GLY A 240 0.68 -18.64 3.98
N PHE A 241 -0.09 -17.87 3.20
CA PHE A 241 -1.54 -18.02 3.13
C PHE A 241 -1.96 -19.19 2.22
N ASN A 242 -3.22 -19.58 2.34
CA ASN A 242 -3.84 -20.60 1.50
C ASN A 242 -4.04 -20.07 0.07
N PRO A 243 -3.37 -20.63 -0.96
CA PRO A 243 -3.51 -20.17 -2.34
C PRO A 243 -4.94 -20.31 -2.87
N GLY A 244 -5.74 -21.22 -2.28
CA GLY A 244 -7.16 -21.37 -2.57
C GLY A 244 -8.00 -20.14 -2.20
N GLY A 245 -7.51 -19.29 -1.29
CA GLY A 245 -8.16 -18.06 -0.86
C GLY A 245 -8.41 -17.08 -2.01
N ALA A 246 -7.56 -17.04 -3.03
CA ALA A 246 -7.77 -16.18 -4.21
C ALA A 246 -8.97 -16.62 -5.06
N ALA A 247 -9.10 -17.93 -5.31
CA ALA A 247 -10.25 -18.46 -6.06
C ALA A 247 -11.53 -18.39 -5.22
N ALA A 248 -11.48 -18.73 -3.93
CA ALA A 248 -12.62 -18.53 -3.02
C ALA A 248 -13.07 -17.06 -2.96
N MET A 249 -12.13 -16.11 -2.91
CA MET A 249 -12.45 -14.68 -2.93
C MET A 249 -13.16 -14.25 -4.23
N MET A 250 -12.69 -14.74 -5.38
CA MET A 250 -13.34 -14.47 -6.67
C MET A 250 -14.72 -15.12 -6.78
N ALA A 251 -14.94 -16.30 -6.17
CA ALA A 251 -16.26 -16.91 -6.07
C ALA A 251 -17.22 -16.05 -5.24
N ARG A 252 -16.78 -15.55 -4.07
CA ARG A 252 -17.56 -14.60 -3.25
C ARG A 252 -17.96 -13.35 -4.03
N MET A 253 -17.00 -12.75 -4.74
CA MET A 253 -17.25 -11.56 -5.56
C MET A 253 -18.24 -11.87 -6.68
N SER A 254 -18.13 -13.04 -7.32
CA SER A 254 -19.08 -13.50 -8.33
C SER A 254 -20.51 -13.57 -7.78
N TYR A 255 -20.71 -14.22 -6.63
CA TYR A 255 -22.00 -14.31 -5.96
C TYR A 255 -22.61 -12.92 -5.70
N TYR A 256 -21.84 -11.99 -5.14
CA TYR A 256 -22.31 -10.62 -4.89
C TYR A 256 -22.68 -9.88 -6.18
N THR A 257 -21.88 -10.01 -7.26
CA THR A 257 -22.19 -9.39 -8.56
C THR A 257 -23.40 -10.02 -9.26
N GLU A 258 -23.69 -11.31 -9.02
CA GLU A 258 -24.79 -12.04 -9.65
C GLU A 258 -26.13 -11.86 -8.92
N HIS A 259 -26.14 -11.76 -7.57
CA HIS A 259 -27.35 -11.93 -6.76
C HIS A 259 -27.83 -10.69 -6.00
N HIS A 260 -27.00 -9.64 -5.83
CA HIS A 260 -27.37 -8.46 -5.05
C HIS A 260 -27.65 -7.23 -5.92
N SER A 261 -28.91 -7.03 -6.31
CA SER A 261 -29.35 -5.90 -7.16
C SER A 261 -29.20 -4.51 -6.53
N GLN A 262 -28.96 -4.42 -5.22
CA GLN A 262 -28.58 -3.17 -4.52
C GLN A 262 -27.06 -2.96 -4.43
N VAL A 263 -26.25 -3.91 -4.92
CA VAL A 263 -24.77 -3.88 -4.87
C VAL A 263 -24.17 -3.50 -6.24
N ALA A 264 -25.00 -3.40 -7.30
CA ALA A 264 -24.58 -2.93 -8.62
C ALA A 264 -24.05 -1.48 -8.63
N ASP A 265 -24.48 -0.64 -7.69
CA ASP A 265 -23.94 0.73 -7.50
C ASP A 265 -22.61 0.75 -6.69
N PHE A 266 -22.23 -0.37 -6.07
CA PHE A 266 -21.03 -0.51 -5.24
C PHE A 266 -19.88 -1.24 -5.94
N PHE A 267 -20.20 -2.05 -6.96
CA PHE A 267 -19.24 -2.63 -7.90
C PHE A 267 -19.47 -2.06 -9.29
N ASN A 268 -18.79 -0.97 -9.61
CA ASN A 268 -18.75 -0.45 -10.97
C ASN A 268 -18.10 -1.49 -11.91
N PRO A 269 -18.80 -1.98 -12.97
CA PRO A 269 -18.27 -3.01 -13.85
C PRO A 269 -16.99 -2.61 -14.59
N ASP A 270 -16.71 -1.31 -14.72
CA ASP A 270 -15.49 -0.78 -15.33
C ASP A 270 -14.24 -0.97 -14.45
N ASP A 271 -14.40 -1.04 -13.12
CA ASP A 271 -13.27 -1.15 -12.17
C ASP A 271 -12.76 -2.60 -12.04
N HIS A 272 -13.66 -3.58 -12.04
CA HIS A 272 -13.33 -4.99 -11.81
C HIS A 272 -14.17 -5.96 -12.70
N PRO A 273 -13.96 -6.00 -14.03
CA PRO A 273 -14.82 -6.74 -14.95
C PRO A 273 -14.66 -8.28 -14.91
N ASP A 274 -15.77 -8.97 -15.17
CA ASP A 274 -15.89 -10.44 -15.40
C ASP A 274 -15.31 -11.32 -14.28
N THR A 275 -15.98 -11.29 -13.12
CA THR A 275 -15.67 -12.07 -11.91
C THR A 275 -15.60 -13.58 -12.17
N ARG A 276 -16.54 -14.18 -12.92
CA ARG A 276 -16.49 -15.62 -13.27
C ARG A 276 -15.26 -15.98 -14.12
N LYS A 277 -14.76 -15.09 -14.97
CA LYS A 277 -13.52 -15.32 -15.73
C LYS A 277 -12.27 -15.15 -14.86
N ARG A 278 -12.22 -14.14 -14.00
CA ARG A 278 -11.13 -13.97 -13.00
C ARG A 278 -11.06 -15.18 -12.06
N LEU A 279 -12.19 -15.70 -11.62
CA LEU A 279 -12.29 -16.97 -10.87
C LEU A 279 -11.64 -18.13 -11.63
N LYS A 280 -11.95 -18.31 -12.92
CA LYS A 280 -11.32 -19.35 -13.74
C LYS A 280 -9.80 -19.17 -13.84
N ASP A 281 -9.34 -17.94 -14.07
CA ASP A 281 -7.91 -17.64 -14.12
C ASP A 281 -7.21 -17.96 -12.77
N MET A 282 -7.87 -17.69 -11.63
CA MET A 282 -7.37 -18.07 -10.30
C MET A 282 -7.39 -19.59 -10.05
N ALA A 283 -8.40 -20.30 -10.56
CA ALA A 283 -8.47 -21.75 -10.48
C ALA A 283 -7.35 -22.42 -11.32
N GLU A 284 -6.98 -21.84 -12.46
CA GLU A 284 -5.85 -22.29 -13.28
C GLU A 284 -4.50 -22.02 -12.60
N LEU A 285 -4.30 -20.84 -11.97
CA LEU A 285 -3.13 -20.58 -11.12
C LEU A 285 -3.04 -21.56 -9.95
N LEU A 286 -4.16 -21.87 -9.29
CA LEU A 286 -4.24 -22.83 -8.19
C LEU A 286 -3.85 -24.26 -8.63
N HIS A 287 -4.38 -24.70 -9.77
CA HIS A 287 -4.03 -25.98 -10.40
C HIS A 287 -2.53 -26.06 -10.69
N ASN A 288 -1.97 -25.02 -11.32
CA ASN A 288 -0.56 -24.96 -11.69
C ASN A 288 0.37 -24.90 -10.46
N TYR A 289 0.02 -24.12 -9.44
CA TYR A 289 0.74 -24.08 -8.17
C TYR A 289 0.73 -25.45 -7.48
N GLY A 290 -0.41 -26.15 -7.53
CA GLY A 290 -0.58 -27.52 -7.07
C GLY A 290 0.01 -28.61 -7.96
N ILE A 291 0.90 -28.27 -8.90
CA ILE A 291 1.60 -29.21 -9.80
C ILE A 291 0.63 -30.04 -10.68
N GLY A 292 -0.58 -29.52 -10.89
CA GLY A 292 -1.65 -30.17 -11.65
C GLY A 292 -2.49 -31.19 -10.89
N HIS A 293 -2.22 -31.44 -9.61
CA HIS A 293 -2.88 -32.52 -8.85
C HIS A 293 -4.26 -32.18 -8.32
N THR A 294 -4.69 -30.91 -8.35
CA THR A 294 -5.99 -30.48 -7.81
C THR A 294 -6.75 -29.62 -8.81
N GLU A 295 -8.07 -29.78 -8.87
CA GLU A 295 -8.95 -29.08 -9.80
C GLU A 295 -10.38 -29.05 -9.24
N VAL A 296 -11.01 -27.87 -9.15
CA VAL A 296 -12.43 -27.76 -8.76
C VAL A 296 -13.31 -27.80 -10.00
N LYS A 297 -14.39 -28.58 -9.95
CA LYS A 297 -15.39 -28.74 -11.01
C LYS A 297 -16.80 -28.68 -10.43
N ASN A 298 -17.80 -28.61 -11.32
CA ASN A 298 -19.21 -28.73 -10.96
C ASN A 298 -19.63 -27.83 -9.78
N VAL A 299 -19.10 -26.61 -9.70
CA VAL A 299 -19.14 -25.69 -8.56
C VAL A 299 -18.28 -26.15 -7.37
N ASN A 300 -18.52 -27.33 -6.79
CA ASN A 300 -17.91 -27.75 -5.52
C ASN A 300 -17.27 -29.15 -5.49
N ASP A 301 -17.15 -29.85 -6.62
CA ASP A 301 -16.44 -31.13 -6.71
C ASP A 301 -14.92 -30.93 -6.77
N ILE A 302 -14.19 -31.49 -5.80
CA ILE A 302 -12.73 -31.48 -5.77
C ILE A 302 -12.20 -32.74 -6.43
N TYR A 303 -11.51 -32.57 -7.55
CA TYR A 303 -10.80 -33.63 -8.24
C TYR A 303 -9.32 -33.66 -7.83
N PHE A 304 -8.78 -34.88 -7.67
CA PHE A 304 -7.36 -35.16 -7.47
C PHE A 304 -6.86 -36.13 -8.56
N ASP A 305 -5.82 -35.77 -9.30
CA ASP A 305 -5.30 -36.54 -10.47
C ASP A 305 -6.42 -37.01 -11.44
N LYS A 306 -7.50 -36.22 -11.57
CA LYS A 306 -8.73 -36.49 -12.35
C LYS A 306 -9.67 -37.56 -11.78
N GLU A 307 -9.39 -38.14 -10.62
CA GLU A 307 -10.36 -38.87 -9.79
C GLU A 307 -11.15 -37.87 -8.91
N LEU A 308 -12.45 -38.07 -8.68
CA LEU A 308 -13.19 -37.27 -7.70
C LEU A 308 -12.68 -37.62 -6.28
N LEU A 309 -12.13 -36.65 -5.55
CA LEU A 309 -11.67 -36.83 -4.17
C LEU A 309 -12.87 -36.74 -3.21
N LEU A 310 -13.54 -35.59 -3.20
CA LEU A 310 -14.73 -35.29 -2.39
C LEU A 310 -15.52 -34.14 -3.03
N THR A 311 -16.80 -34.04 -2.70
CA THR A 311 -17.63 -32.85 -2.95
C THR A 311 -17.60 -31.99 -1.69
N ALA A 312 -17.33 -30.69 -1.81
CA ALA A 312 -17.19 -29.80 -0.65
C ALA A 312 -18.55 -29.34 -0.12
N GLU A 313 -18.70 -29.32 1.20
CA GLU A 313 -19.86 -28.75 1.91
C GLU A 313 -19.52 -27.34 2.43
N PRO A 314 -20.52 -26.48 2.68
CA PRO A 314 -20.31 -25.19 3.36
C PRO A 314 -19.75 -25.35 4.78
N ASP A 315 -18.93 -24.39 5.23
CA ASP A 315 -18.41 -24.34 6.61
C ASP A 315 -18.40 -22.90 7.14
N GLY A 316 -18.92 -22.70 8.36
CA GLY A 316 -19.05 -21.40 9.00
C GLY A 316 -19.83 -20.36 8.17
N MET A 317 -19.11 -19.42 7.57
CA MET A 317 -19.63 -18.38 6.67
C MET A 317 -19.13 -18.51 5.22
N GLN A 318 -18.48 -19.63 4.87
CA GLN A 318 -18.07 -19.99 3.52
C GLN A 318 -19.06 -20.98 2.90
N ASP A 319 -19.38 -20.79 1.62
CA ASP A 319 -20.20 -21.69 0.83
C ASP A 319 -19.38 -22.88 0.27
N ALA A 320 -20.06 -23.75 -0.47
CA ALA A 320 -19.47 -24.97 -1.03
C ALA A 320 -18.44 -24.71 -2.15
N GLU A 321 -18.60 -23.67 -2.98
CA GLU A 321 -17.65 -23.30 -4.04
C GLU A 321 -16.36 -22.77 -3.39
N GLU A 322 -16.51 -21.89 -2.41
CA GLU A 322 -15.40 -21.31 -1.65
C GLU A 322 -14.63 -22.35 -0.83
N MET A 323 -15.35 -23.25 -0.15
CA MET A 323 -14.73 -24.35 0.59
C MET A 323 -14.02 -25.32 -0.36
N ALA A 324 -14.56 -25.60 -1.55
CA ALA A 324 -13.87 -26.41 -2.55
C ALA A 324 -12.50 -25.82 -2.93
N TYR A 325 -12.42 -24.50 -3.13
CA TYR A 325 -11.16 -23.82 -3.38
C TYR A 325 -10.22 -23.78 -2.18
N LEU A 326 -10.71 -23.53 -0.96
CA LEU A 326 -9.89 -23.51 0.27
C LEU A 326 -9.31 -24.91 0.60
N ILE A 327 -10.08 -25.97 0.40
CA ILE A 327 -9.61 -27.36 0.55
C ILE A 327 -8.58 -27.68 -0.53
N SER A 328 -8.86 -27.35 -1.80
CA SER A 328 -7.94 -27.53 -2.93
C SER A 328 -6.61 -26.77 -2.73
N GLY A 329 -6.65 -25.59 -2.13
CA GLY A 329 -5.43 -24.83 -1.82
C GLY A 329 -4.56 -25.42 -0.72
N GLY A 330 -5.15 -26.17 0.22
CA GLY A 330 -4.41 -27.03 1.13
C GLY A 330 -3.66 -28.14 0.38
N ILE A 331 -4.28 -28.74 -0.64
CA ILE A 331 -3.64 -29.76 -1.50
C ILE A 331 -2.52 -29.12 -2.32
N ALA A 332 -2.82 -27.98 -2.96
CA ALA A 332 -1.89 -27.27 -3.83
C ALA A 332 -0.63 -26.83 -3.09
N LYS A 333 -0.77 -26.20 -1.91
CA LYS A 333 0.39 -25.81 -1.09
C LYS A 333 1.15 -27.01 -0.56
N GLY A 334 0.44 -28.08 -0.19
CA GLY A 334 1.04 -29.37 0.17
C GLY A 334 1.97 -29.88 -0.92
N PHE A 335 1.53 -29.87 -2.19
CA PHE A 335 2.37 -30.28 -3.32
C PHE A 335 3.47 -29.29 -3.66
N HIS A 336 3.19 -27.99 -3.66
CA HIS A 336 4.18 -26.95 -3.98
C HIS A 336 5.37 -26.99 -3.02
N ASP A 337 5.11 -26.89 -1.70
CA ASP A 337 6.16 -26.71 -0.69
C ASP A 337 6.96 -28.00 -0.42
N ASN A 338 6.35 -29.17 -0.63
CA ASN A 338 6.97 -30.46 -0.33
C ASN A 338 7.55 -31.12 -1.59
N ARG A 339 8.87 -31.21 -1.69
CA ARG A 339 9.55 -31.89 -2.81
C ARG A 339 9.40 -33.42 -2.80
N PHE A 340 9.09 -34.02 -1.65
CA PHE A 340 9.04 -35.47 -1.47
C PHE A 340 7.78 -35.91 -0.72
N PHE A 341 7.25 -37.10 -1.06
CA PHE A 341 6.13 -37.72 -0.36
C PHE A 341 6.36 -37.83 1.17
N THR A 342 7.56 -38.19 1.59
CA THR A 342 7.91 -38.32 3.02
C THR A 342 7.79 -37.01 3.81
N SER A 343 7.91 -35.85 3.15
CA SER A 343 7.71 -34.54 3.79
C SER A 343 6.26 -34.28 4.20
N TRP A 344 5.28 -34.99 3.60
CA TRP A 344 3.89 -34.96 4.05
C TRP A 344 3.67 -35.63 5.41
N ASN A 345 4.63 -36.42 5.93
CA ASN A 345 4.62 -36.89 7.32
C ASN A 345 3.35 -37.64 7.73
N PHE A 346 2.71 -38.35 6.78
CA PHE A 346 1.45 -39.09 6.96
C PHE A 346 1.51 -40.08 8.12
N LYS A 347 0.51 -40.04 9.00
CA LYS A 347 0.39 -40.88 10.20
C LYS A 347 -1.05 -41.30 10.43
N THR A 348 -1.29 -42.61 10.56
CA THR A 348 -2.55 -43.12 11.09
C THR A 348 -2.62 -42.86 12.59
N LEU A 349 -3.69 -42.21 13.06
CA LEU A 349 -3.95 -41.96 14.47
C LEU A 349 -4.66 -43.16 15.14
N PRO A 350 -4.69 -43.25 16.49
CA PRO A 350 -5.27 -44.40 17.20
C PRO A 350 -6.77 -44.64 16.97
N ASP A 351 -7.50 -43.62 16.49
CA ASP A 351 -8.92 -43.70 16.10
C ASP A 351 -9.12 -44.22 14.66
N GLY A 352 -8.04 -44.41 13.91
CA GLY A 352 -8.07 -44.79 12.49
C GLY A 352 -8.26 -43.61 11.53
N SER A 353 -8.16 -42.36 11.99
CA SER A 353 -8.01 -41.20 11.11
C SER A 353 -6.56 -41.04 10.62
N VAL A 354 -6.30 -40.08 9.73
CA VAL A 354 -4.95 -39.78 9.20
C VAL A 354 -4.61 -38.31 9.43
N ASP A 355 -3.43 -38.05 10.01
CA ASP A 355 -2.82 -36.73 10.11
C ASP A 355 -1.59 -36.63 9.18
N PHE A 356 -1.29 -35.42 8.71
CA PHE A 356 -0.27 -35.13 7.70
C PHE A 356 0.08 -33.63 7.71
N LEU A 357 1.22 -33.25 7.13
CA LEU A 357 1.74 -31.87 7.08
C LEU A 357 1.82 -31.21 8.48
N THR A 358 1.96 -29.89 8.54
CA THR A 358 1.97 -29.11 9.78
C THR A 358 0.55 -28.80 10.26
N ASN A 359 0.42 -28.24 11.47
CA ASN A 359 -0.82 -27.64 11.97
C ASN A 359 -0.91 -26.14 11.64
N ASP A 360 -0.32 -25.74 10.51
CA ASP A 360 -0.45 -24.39 9.96
C ASP A 360 -1.92 -24.17 9.50
N PRO A 361 -2.55 -23.02 9.80
CA PRO A 361 -3.92 -22.69 9.38
C PRO A 361 -4.23 -23.00 7.91
N VAL A 362 -3.26 -22.88 7.00
CA VAL A 362 -3.44 -23.18 5.57
C VAL A 362 -3.96 -24.61 5.29
N TYR A 363 -3.61 -25.58 6.13
CA TYR A 363 -4.02 -26.98 5.93
C TYR A 363 -5.33 -27.34 6.65
N VAL A 364 -5.90 -26.45 7.47
CA VAL A 364 -7.09 -26.74 8.28
C VAL A 364 -8.32 -27.12 7.43
N PRO A 365 -8.69 -26.41 6.34
CA PRO A 365 -9.84 -26.81 5.51
C PRO A 365 -9.69 -28.24 4.97
N LEU A 366 -8.51 -28.59 4.45
CA LEU A 366 -8.21 -29.92 3.94
C LEU A 366 -8.21 -30.99 5.05
N LYS A 367 -7.58 -30.70 6.20
CA LYS A 367 -7.56 -31.62 7.35
C LYS A 367 -8.95 -31.87 7.92
N ASN A 368 -9.86 -30.90 7.85
CA ASN A 368 -11.24 -31.06 8.30
C ASN A 368 -12.05 -31.87 7.29
N ALA A 369 -12.04 -31.49 6.01
CA ALA A 369 -12.79 -32.18 4.96
C ALA A 369 -12.44 -33.69 4.86
N LEU A 370 -11.15 -34.04 4.94
CA LEU A 370 -10.71 -35.45 4.91
C LEU A 370 -11.04 -36.27 6.17
N LYS A 371 -11.53 -35.64 7.25
CA LYS A 371 -12.02 -36.31 8.47
C LYS A 371 -13.52 -36.56 8.47
N ASN A 372 -14.28 -35.87 7.62
CA ASN A 372 -15.74 -36.00 7.56
C ASN A 372 -16.19 -37.37 7.00
N GLU A 373 -15.36 -38.02 6.18
CA GLU A 373 -15.62 -39.36 5.65
C GLU A 373 -14.57 -40.38 6.15
N LYS A 374 -15.05 -41.49 6.73
CA LYS A 374 -14.19 -42.55 7.28
C LYS A 374 -13.45 -43.31 6.17
N GLY A 375 -12.13 -43.19 6.16
CA GLY A 375 -11.24 -43.83 5.17
C GLY A 375 -10.75 -42.88 4.07
N LEU A 376 -11.33 -41.68 3.97
CA LEU A 376 -10.98 -40.70 2.94
C LEU A 376 -9.54 -40.17 3.12
N GLY A 377 -9.08 -40.00 4.37
CA GLY A 377 -7.68 -39.69 4.68
C GLY A 377 -6.67 -40.74 4.16
N GLN A 378 -6.98 -42.03 4.31
CA GLN A 378 -6.16 -43.12 3.76
C GLN A 378 -6.21 -43.16 2.23
N ARG A 379 -7.40 -42.96 1.65
CA ARG A 379 -7.57 -42.86 0.19
C ARG A 379 -6.70 -41.72 -0.36
N PHE A 380 -6.76 -40.55 0.26
CA PHE A 380 -5.97 -39.38 -0.10
C PHE A 380 -4.47 -39.64 0.05
N GLN A 381 -3.99 -40.21 1.17
CA GLN A 381 -2.59 -40.62 1.32
C GLN A 381 -2.11 -41.51 0.16
N ALA A 382 -2.89 -42.52 -0.21
CA ALA A 382 -2.57 -43.42 -1.32
C ALA A 382 -2.66 -42.74 -2.70
N MET A 383 -3.42 -41.66 -2.85
CA MET A 383 -3.45 -40.84 -4.07
C MET A 383 -2.19 -39.94 -4.14
N VAL A 384 -1.82 -39.30 -3.03
CA VAL A 384 -0.61 -38.46 -2.92
C VAL A 384 0.66 -39.30 -3.18
N GLU A 385 0.75 -40.53 -2.67
CA GLU A 385 1.88 -41.43 -2.97
C GLU A 385 2.00 -41.76 -4.47
N ARG A 386 0.87 -42.03 -5.15
CA ARG A 386 0.83 -42.25 -6.61
C ARG A 386 1.26 -41.00 -7.38
N ALA A 387 0.81 -39.82 -6.97
CA ALA A 387 1.14 -38.54 -7.58
C ALA A 387 2.66 -38.27 -7.57
N TYR A 388 3.33 -38.36 -6.41
CA TYR A 388 4.80 -38.24 -6.35
C TYR A 388 5.52 -39.31 -7.17
N GLY A 389 4.96 -40.53 -7.24
CA GLY A 389 5.46 -41.59 -8.11
C GLY A 389 5.29 -41.30 -9.61
N ASN A 390 4.47 -40.34 -10.00
CA ASN A 390 4.24 -39.93 -11.39
C ASN A 390 4.98 -38.62 -11.76
N ASP A 391 5.07 -37.67 -10.83
CA ASP A 391 5.86 -36.42 -10.91
C ASP A 391 7.28 -36.63 -11.47
N VAL A 392 7.95 -37.68 -10.98
CA VAL A 392 9.33 -38.01 -11.35
C VAL A 392 9.42 -38.56 -12.78
N LYS A 393 8.33 -39.12 -13.32
CA LYS A 393 8.26 -39.72 -14.67
C LYS A 393 7.84 -38.71 -15.73
N ASN A 394 6.89 -37.83 -15.41
CA ASN A 394 6.35 -36.81 -16.33
C ASN A 394 7.05 -35.44 -16.21
N ASN A 395 7.94 -35.28 -15.22
CA ASN A 395 8.66 -34.04 -14.91
C ASN A 395 7.73 -32.86 -14.55
N ALA A 396 6.55 -33.15 -13.97
CA ALA A 396 5.46 -32.18 -13.76
C ALA A 396 5.91 -30.88 -13.08
N ARG A 397 6.78 -30.95 -12.06
CA ARG A 397 7.30 -29.76 -11.35
C ARG A 397 8.06 -28.79 -12.27
N VAL A 398 8.81 -29.28 -13.25
CA VAL A 398 9.49 -28.40 -14.22
C VAL A 398 8.49 -27.78 -15.19
N THR A 399 7.44 -28.51 -15.57
CA THR A 399 6.36 -28.02 -16.44
C THR A 399 5.53 -26.94 -15.75
N TYR A 400 4.99 -27.23 -14.56
CA TYR A 400 4.03 -26.38 -13.86
C TYR A 400 4.68 -25.21 -13.11
N MET A 401 5.82 -25.40 -12.44
CA MET A 401 6.47 -24.32 -11.67
C MET A 401 7.19 -23.29 -12.55
N LYS A 402 7.29 -23.51 -13.87
CA LYS A 402 8.04 -22.64 -14.80
C LYS A 402 7.65 -21.17 -14.65
N GLU A 403 6.35 -20.89 -14.63
CA GLU A 403 5.82 -19.52 -14.63
C GLU A 403 6.15 -18.75 -13.33
N GLU A 404 6.20 -19.47 -12.21
CA GLU A 404 6.59 -18.92 -10.92
C GLU A 404 8.12 -18.80 -10.79
N LEU A 405 8.88 -19.75 -11.33
CA LEU A 405 10.35 -19.66 -11.37
C LEU A 405 10.82 -18.46 -12.21
N GLU A 406 10.16 -18.19 -13.34
CA GLU A 406 10.37 -16.96 -14.12
C GLU A 406 10.00 -15.69 -13.32
N ARG A 407 8.90 -15.71 -12.55
CA ARG A 407 8.51 -14.58 -11.68
C ARG A 407 9.53 -14.35 -10.56
N LYS A 408 9.97 -15.41 -9.86
CA LYS A 408 11.01 -15.39 -8.82
C LYS A 408 12.35 -14.89 -9.35
N GLN A 409 12.69 -15.22 -10.60
CA GLN A 409 13.90 -14.73 -11.26
C GLN A 409 13.78 -13.23 -11.63
N LYS A 410 12.66 -12.79 -12.23
CA LYS A 410 12.39 -11.37 -12.48
C LYS A 410 12.44 -10.54 -11.18
N ASN A 411 11.90 -11.06 -10.08
CA ASN A 411 11.99 -10.45 -8.76
C ASN A 411 13.44 -10.34 -8.24
N ARG A 412 14.27 -11.37 -8.47
CA ARG A 412 15.71 -11.35 -8.10
C ARG A 412 16.43 -10.25 -8.88
N GLU A 413 16.30 -10.24 -10.19
CA GLU A 413 16.92 -9.24 -11.08
C GLU A 413 16.48 -7.81 -10.74
N LEU A 414 15.20 -7.62 -10.38
CA LEU A 414 14.67 -6.32 -9.94
C LEU A 414 15.24 -5.88 -8.58
N ARG A 415 15.39 -6.80 -7.61
CA ARG A 415 16.05 -6.53 -6.32
C ARG A 415 17.53 -6.16 -6.50
N GLU A 416 18.24 -6.86 -7.37
CA GLU A 416 19.63 -6.58 -7.71
C GLU A 416 19.78 -5.22 -8.43
N LYS A 417 18.91 -4.92 -9.40
CA LYS A 417 18.88 -3.63 -10.10
C LYS A 417 18.62 -2.45 -9.16
N GLN A 418 17.74 -2.61 -8.18
CA GLN A 418 17.44 -1.59 -7.16
C GLN A 418 18.59 -1.41 -6.18
N ALA A 419 19.18 -2.50 -5.68
CA ALA A 419 20.29 -2.47 -4.74
C ALA A 419 21.57 -1.86 -5.35
N ASN A 420 21.77 -1.98 -6.66
CA ASN A 420 22.89 -1.38 -7.38
C ASN A 420 22.67 0.10 -7.78
N ARG A 421 21.48 0.68 -7.51
CA ARG A 421 21.19 2.08 -7.84
C ARG A 421 21.74 2.99 -6.74
N LYS A 422 22.69 3.87 -7.10
CA LYS A 422 23.25 4.89 -6.18
C LYS A 422 22.44 6.18 -6.12
N GLU A 423 21.57 6.37 -7.10
CA GLU A 423 20.57 7.43 -7.14
C GLU A 423 19.54 7.23 -6.00
N ASP A 424 18.70 8.22 -5.72
CA ASP A 424 17.64 8.19 -4.70
C ASP A 424 18.10 8.09 -3.21
N SER A 425 19.38 7.84 -2.91
CA SER A 425 19.85 7.74 -1.50
C SER A 425 19.57 9.01 -0.69
N GLY A 426 19.77 10.18 -1.30
CA GLY A 426 19.44 11.48 -0.70
C GLY A 426 17.94 11.62 -0.38
N ASP A 427 17.09 11.18 -1.30
CA ASP A 427 15.63 11.22 -1.16
C ASP A 427 15.16 10.29 -0.05
N LYS A 428 15.74 9.10 0.08
CA LYS A 428 15.48 8.20 1.22
C LYS A 428 15.89 8.82 2.57
N ALA A 429 16.98 9.59 2.62
CA ALA A 429 17.34 10.35 3.82
C ALA A 429 16.39 11.55 4.09
N VAL A 430 15.79 12.15 3.06
CA VAL A 430 14.71 13.14 3.24
C VAL A 430 13.45 12.45 3.77
N ASN A 431 13.03 11.33 3.19
CA ASN A 431 11.86 10.57 3.63
C ASN A 431 11.97 10.15 5.10
N GLY A 432 13.13 9.63 5.51
CA GLY A 432 13.39 9.29 6.91
C GLY A 432 13.24 10.50 7.86
N ARG A 433 13.75 11.68 7.46
CA ARG A 433 13.56 12.93 8.23
C ARG A 433 12.10 13.38 8.27
N THR A 434 11.35 13.16 7.19
CA THR A 434 9.92 13.49 7.13
C THR A 434 9.11 12.55 8.02
N TYR A 435 9.37 11.25 8.01
CA TYR A 435 8.76 10.30 8.94
C TYR A 435 9.10 10.63 10.42
N LEU A 436 10.33 11.04 10.73
CA LEU A 436 10.69 11.53 12.08
C LEU A 436 9.86 12.75 12.50
N LYS A 437 9.66 13.74 11.61
CA LYS A 437 8.79 14.91 11.88
C LYS A 437 7.33 14.51 12.11
N LEU A 438 6.87 13.43 11.48
CA LEU A 438 5.53 12.86 11.63
C LEU A 438 5.40 11.90 12.83
N GLY A 439 6.47 11.69 13.62
CA GLY A 439 6.50 10.76 14.75
C GLY A 439 6.63 9.28 14.38
N LEU A 440 6.69 8.96 13.09
CA LEU A 440 6.65 7.60 12.53
C LEU A 440 8.05 6.96 12.51
N THR A 441 8.63 6.78 13.70
CA THR A 441 10.04 6.38 13.90
C THR A 441 10.41 5.08 13.18
N ASP A 442 9.55 4.06 13.17
CA ASP A 442 9.83 2.77 12.52
C ASP A 442 9.92 2.88 10.99
N LEU A 443 9.12 3.78 10.39
CA LEU A 443 9.18 4.07 8.96
C LEU A 443 10.40 4.94 8.64
N ALA A 444 10.77 5.86 9.54
CA ALA A 444 12.01 6.59 9.42
C ALA A 444 13.24 5.66 9.44
N GLU A 445 13.26 4.65 10.32
CA GLU A 445 14.34 3.67 10.35
C GLU A 445 14.44 2.92 9.02
N LYS A 446 13.33 2.41 8.48
CA LYS A 446 13.29 1.73 7.17
C LYS A 446 13.85 2.61 6.04
N GLU A 447 13.48 3.89 6.00
CA GLU A 447 13.98 4.81 4.96
C GLU A 447 15.47 5.15 5.13
N PHE A 448 15.96 5.37 6.36
CA PHE A 448 17.39 5.60 6.57
C PHE A 448 18.23 4.33 6.33
N GLN A 449 17.71 3.14 6.64
CA GLN A 449 18.34 1.87 6.27
C GLN A 449 18.41 1.69 4.74
N ARG A 450 17.34 2.03 4.00
CA ARG A 450 17.36 2.07 2.52
C ARG A 450 18.39 3.07 2.00
N SER A 451 18.41 4.29 2.55
CA SER A 451 19.38 5.33 2.20
C SER A 451 20.84 4.87 2.35
N ALA A 452 21.18 4.29 3.51
CA ALA A 452 22.50 3.75 3.81
C ALA A 452 22.87 2.49 3.00
N LYS A 453 21.87 1.78 2.44
CA LYS A 453 22.08 0.64 1.53
C LYS A 453 22.37 1.09 0.08
N LEU A 454 21.73 2.18 -0.37
CA LEU A 454 21.96 2.77 -1.69
C LEU A 454 23.29 3.54 -1.75
N ASP A 455 23.65 4.23 -0.65
CA ASP A 455 24.98 4.80 -0.44
C ASP A 455 25.40 4.69 1.04
N ALA A 456 26.41 3.86 1.31
CA ALA A 456 26.97 3.67 2.65
C ALA A 456 27.75 4.89 3.17
N ASN A 457 28.14 5.82 2.29
CA ASN A 457 28.87 7.03 2.62
C ASN A 457 27.96 8.25 2.80
N ASN A 458 26.63 8.07 2.84
CA ASN A 458 25.67 9.15 3.04
C ASN A 458 25.60 9.58 4.54
N PRO A 459 26.18 10.73 4.95
CA PRO A 459 26.17 11.15 6.35
C PRO A 459 24.76 11.52 6.83
N SER A 460 23.86 11.96 5.94
CA SER A 460 22.45 12.21 6.28
C SER A 460 21.72 10.93 6.66
N ALA A 461 22.08 9.77 6.09
CA ALA A 461 21.52 8.47 6.48
C ALA A 461 22.00 8.06 7.88
N LYS A 462 23.31 8.18 8.14
CA LYS A 462 23.94 7.88 9.44
C LYS A 462 23.38 8.76 10.57
N SER A 463 23.26 10.07 10.36
CA SER A 463 22.64 11.01 11.32
C SER A 463 21.15 10.74 11.54
N GLY A 464 20.46 10.24 10.52
CA GLY A 464 19.08 9.75 10.63
C GLY A 464 18.97 8.53 11.55
N LEU A 465 19.76 7.49 11.29
CA LEU A 465 19.83 6.29 12.13
C LEU A 465 20.28 6.63 13.56
N ALA A 466 21.23 7.55 13.74
CA ALA A 466 21.63 8.03 15.06
C ALA A 466 20.44 8.63 15.83
N THR A 467 19.65 9.49 15.18
CA THR A 467 18.45 10.10 15.78
C THR A 467 17.39 9.03 16.12
N VAL A 468 17.21 8.01 15.28
CA VAL A 468 16.32 6.87 15.55
C VAL A 468 16.80 6.06 16.76
N MET A 469 18.08 5.69 16.81
CA MET A 469 18.66 4.89 17.89
C MET A 469 18.62 5.64 19.23
N GLY A 470 18.82 6.97 19.22
CA GLY A 470 18.64 7.84 20.39
C GLY A 470 17.19 7.81 20.91
N LYS A 471 16.20 7.92 20.02
CA LYS A 471 14.77 7.78 20.38
C LYS A 471 14.39 6.39 20.89
N GLN A 472 15.14 5.36 20.53
CA GLN A 472 15.01 4.00 21.05
C GLN A 472 15.82 3.76 22.34
N GLY A 473 16.45 4.79 22.92
CA GLY A 473 17.29 4.70 24.13
C GLY A 473 18.64 3.99 23.93
N LYS A 474 19.02 3.67 22.69
CA LYS A 474 20.25 2.94 22.33
C LYS A 474 21.44 3.90 22.20
N PHE A 475 21.71 4.65 23.27
CA PHE A 475 22.56 5.85 23.23
C PHE A 475 23.99 5.60 22.70
N ASP A 476 24.64 4.48 23.06
CA ASP A 476 26.01 4.19 22.59
C ASP A 476 26.06 3.99 21.05
N ALA A 477 25.13 3.22 20.50
CA ALA A 477 24.99 3.01 19.07
C ALA A 477 24.59 4.32 18.34
N ALA A 478 23.75 5.13 18.99
CA ALA A 478 23.37 6.45 18.48
C ALA A 478 24.57 7.41 18.40
N LEU A 479 25.39 7.49 19.46
CA LEU A 479 26.62 8.28 19.49
C LEU A 479 27.64 7.79 18.47
N GLN A 480 27.80 6.47 18.31
CA GLN A 480 28.67 5.91 17.27
C GLN A 480 28.23 6.38 15.88
N LEU A 481 26.94 6.20 15.53
CA LEU A 481 26.41 6.59 14.21
C LEU A 481 26.50 8.11 13.96
N ALA A 482 26.32 8.94 14.99
CA ALA A 482 26.48 10.39 14.88
C ALA A 482 27.96 10.79 14.70
N ASN A 483 28.88 10.12 15.40
CA ASN A 483 30.32 10.33 15.25
C ASN A 483 30.81 9.89 13.86
N GLU A 484 30.33 8.77 13.34
CA GLU A 484 30.58 8.33 11.96
C GLU A 484 30.07 9.36 10.95
N ALA A 485 28.87 9.91 11.13
CA ALA A 485 28.32 10.93 10.23
C ALA A 485 29.11 12.25 10.24
N ILE A 486 29.59 12.68 11.41
CA ILE A 486 30.46 13.86 11.56
C ILE A 486 31.85 13.61 10.97
N ALA A 487 32.37 12.38 11.03
CA ALA A 487 33.63 12.01 10.39
C ALA A 487 33.51 11.91 8.86
N MET A 488 32.34 11.53 8.33
CA MET A 488 32.04 11.52 6.89
C MET A 488 31.89 12.93 6.31
N ASP A 489 31.16 13.83 6.99
CA ASP A 489 31.08 15.25 6.61
C ASP A 489 31.06 16.17 7.84
N PRO A 490 32.22 16.75 8.21
CA PRO A 490 32.33 17.74 9.28
C PRO A 490 31.60 19.07 9.01
N ASN A 491 31.06 19.29 7.80
CA ASN A 491 30.32 20.50 7.43
C ASN A 491 28.80 20.33 7.54
N LEU A 492 28.31 19.12 7.82
CA LEU A 492 26.89 18.81 7.87
C LEU A 492 26.30 19.12 9.25
N GLY A 493 25.66 20.29 9.38
CA GLY A 493 25.05 20.75 10.63
C GLY A 493 23.96 19.81 11.19
N SER A 494 23.34 18.98 10.34
CA SER A 494 22.36 17.97 10.80
C SER A 494 23.00 16.80 11.55
N SER A 495 24.29 16.51 11.34
CA SER A 495 25.02 15.48 12.10
C SER A 495 25.34 15.94 13.52
N TYR A 496 25.72 17.21 13.69
CA TYR A 496 25.85 17.81 15.02
C TYR A 496 24.50 17.92 15.74
N VAL A 497 23.40 18.29 15.04
CA VAL A 497 22.05 18.25 15.64
C VAL A 497 21.66 16.84 16.09
N ALA A 498 21.95 15.80 15.30
CA ALA A 498 21.66 14.43 15.71
C ALA A 498 22.39 14.06 17.02
N ARG A 499 23.68 14.41 17.15
CA ARG A 499 24.45 14.17 18.39
C ARG A 499 23.99 15.04 19.55
N ALA A 500 23.59 16.29 19.30
CA ALA A 500 23.04 17.18 20.30
C ALA A 500 21.70 16.69 20.88
N ILE A 501 20.83 16.11 20.04
CA ILE A 501 19.60 15.44 20.51
C ILE A 501 19.96 14.27 21.44
N ILE A 502 20.90 13.41 21.03
CA ILE A 502 21.34 12.26 21.84
C ILE A 502 21.93 12.74 23.18
N TYR A 503 22.80 13.76 23.19
CA TYR A 503 23.34 14.31 24.43
C TYR A 503 22.27 14.95 25.32
N LYS A 504 21.27 15.65 24.76
CA LYS A 504 20.13 16.18 25.52
C LYS A 504 19.32 15.06 26.16
N ASP A 505 19.00 14.00 25.40
CA ASP A 505 18.22 12.86 25.88
C ASP A 505 19.00 12.02 26.93
N MET A 506 20.34 12.11 26.94
CA MET A 506 21.23 11.60 28.00
C MET A 506 21.42 12.57 29.20
N GLY A 507 20.84 13.77 29.18
CA GLY A 507 21.03 14.81 30.20
C GLY A 507 22.37 15.56 30.15
N ASN A 508 23.22 15.32 29.14
CA ASN A 508 24.50 16.01 28.93
C ASN A 508 24.29 17.34 28.17
N LEU A 509 23.63 18.29 28.84
CA LEU A 509 23.14 19.53 28.24
C LEU A 509 24.26 20.42 27.69
N ASP A 510 25.42 20.48 28.34
CA ASP A 510 26.56 21.29 27.89
C ASP A 510 27.14 20.76 26.55
N SER A 511 27.22 19.44 26.40
CA SER A 511 27.68 18.83 25.14
C SER A 511 26.64 19.01 24.03
N ALA A 512 25.34 18.99 24.37
CA ALA A 512 24.27 19.30 23.43
C ALA A 512 24.33 20.76 22.94
N LEU A 513 24.48 21.74 23.83
CA LEU A 513 24.63 23.16 23.48
C LEU A 513 25.90 23.43 22.66
N ASN A 514 27.01 22.75 22.97
CA ASN A 514 28.25 22.81 22.20
C ASN A 514 28.05 22.31 20.75
N ASP A 515 27.31 21.21 20.57
CA ASP A 515 27.00 20.70 19.23
C ASP A 515 25.89 21.49 18.50
N CYS A 516 24.95 22.13 19.22
CA CYS A 516 24.06 23.14 18.62
C CYS A 516 24.87 24.31 18.01
N ASN A 517 25.87 24.83 18.74
CA ASN A 517 26.73 25.89 18.22
C ASN A 517 27.52 25.45 16.97
N LYS A 518 28.07 24.22 16.96
CA LYS A 518 28.72 23.67 15.76
C LYS A 518 27.75 23.48 14.60
N ALA A 519 26.52 23.05 14.87
CA ALA A 519 25.47 22.91 13.85
C ALA A 519 25.05 24.22 13.18
N LEU A 520 25.24 25.36 13.87
CA LEU A 520 24.99 26.71 13.34
C LEU A 520 26.21 27.30 12.63
N GLN A 521 27.43 26.97 13.09
CA GLN A 521 28.70 27.37 12.46
C GLN A 521 29.10 26.51 11.25
N SER A 522 28.49 25.34 11.09
CA SER A 522 28.67 24.43 9.96
C SER A 522 28.29 25.08 8.63
N PRO A 523 29.05 24.92 7.53
CA PRO A 523 28.68 25.45 6.21
C PRO A 523 27.31 24.98 5.71
N ALA A 524 26.89 23.74 5.99
CA ALA A 524 25.50 23.29 5.82
C ALA A 524 24.74 23.42 7.16
N ALA A 525 24.57 24.66 7.61
CA ALA A 525 24.00 24.99 8.92
C ALA A 525 22.57 24.45 9.10
N ASN A 526 22.26 23.91 10.29
CA ASN A 526 20.92 23.43 10.61
C ASN A 526 20.27 24.29 11.70
N THR A 527 19.41 25.22 11.27
CA THR A 527 18.68 26.16 12.14
C THR A 527 17.75 25.52 13.17
N TYR A 528 17.52 24.19 13.12
CA TYR A 528 16.85 23.46 14.22
C TYR A 528 17.67 23.45 15.52
N ALA A 529 18.98 23.70 15.44
CA ALA A 529 19.84 23.86 16.60
C ALA A 529 19.38 24.98 17.55
N TYR A 530 18.82 26.09 17.02
CA TYR A 530 18.21 27.15 17.82
C TYR A 530 17.04 26.60 18.67
N LYS A 531 16.08 25.89 18.06
CA LYS A 531 14.98 25.25 18.81
C LYS A 531 15.49 24.27 19.86
N LEU A 532 16.53 23.50 19.53
CA LEU A 532 17.11 22.52 20.45
C LEU A 532 17.82 23.19 21.63
N ALA A 533 18.52 24.30 21.42
CA ALA A 533 19.11 25.12 22.48
C ALA A 533 18.03 25.80 23.33
N GLY A 534 16.98 26.35 22.71
CA GLY A 534 15.82 26.90 23.41
C GLY A 534 15.12 25.89 24.32
N ASP A 535 14.92 24.66 23.85
CA ASP A 535 14.40 23.56 24.67
C ASP A 535 15.30 23.22 25.87
N ILE A 536 16.63 23.32 25.69
CA ILE A 536 17.60 23.03 26.76
C ILE A 536 17.58 24.14 27.80
N PHE A 537 17.63 25.41 27.40
CA PHE A 537 17.55 26.55 28.32
C PHE A 537 16.20 26.60 29.05
N HIS A 538 15.09 26.29 28.38
CA HIS A 538 13.78 26.16 29.02
C HIS A 538 13.79 25.06 30.10
N ALA A 539 14.34 23.87 29.78
CA ALA A 539 14.49 22.78 30.76
C ALA A 539 15.46 23.11 31.92
N GLN A 540 16.36 24.07 31.74
CA GLN A 540 17.24 24.62 32.79
C GLN A 540 16.61 25.79 33.58
N GLY A 541 15.42 26.26 33.20
CA GLY A 541 14.78 27.45 33.78
C GLY A 541 15.36 28.79 33.33
N ALA A 542 16.23 28.80 32.31
CA ALA A 542 16.87 30.00 31.76
C ALA A 542 15.97 30.68 30.71
N GLU A 543 14.84 31.24 31.16
CA GLU A 543 13.78 31.78 30.28
C GLU A 543 14.26 32.78 29.23
N ASP A 544 15.13 33.73 29.58
CA ASP A 544 15.58 34.77 28.64
C ASP A 544 16.48 34.18 27.54
N SER A 545 17.34 33.21 27.88
CA SER A 545 18.12 32.44 26.92
C SER A 545 17.21 31.59 26.03
N ALA A 546 16.19 30.94 26.61
CA ALA A 546 15.21 30.17 25.85
C ALA A 546 14.44 31.06 24.86
N LEU A 547 13.98 32.24 25.27
CA LEU A 547 13.31 33.21 24.40
C LEU A 547 14.22 33.69 23.26
N MET A 548 15.50 33.95 23.54
CA MET A 548 16.49 34.36 22.53
C MET A 548 16.66 33.28 21.45
N GLU A 549 16.84 32.03 21.85
CA GLU A 549 16.98 30.89 20.94
C GLU A 549 15.68 30.62 20.16
N TYR A 550 14.51 30.68 20.80
CA TYR A 550 13.23 30.53 20.10
C TYR A 550 12.95 31.70 19.14
N ARG A 551 13.42 32.92 19.43
CA ARG A 551 13.38 34.06 18.50
C ARG A 551 14.22 33.77 17.26
N ALA A 552 15.47 33.37 17.45
CA ALA A 552 16.37 33.00 16.35
C ALA A 552 15.80 31.83 15.51
N TYR A 553 15.12 30.86 16.15
CA TYR A 553 14.43 29.79 15.44
C TYR A 553 13.24 30.30 14.60
N HIS A 554 12.43 31.22 15.14
CA HIS A 554 11.29 31.81 14.43
C HIS A 554 11.74 32.68 13.26
N GLU A 555 12.76 33.52 13.44
CA GLU A 555 13.37 34.34 12.38
C GLU A 555 13.97 33.46 11.26
N ALA A 556 14.61 32.34 11.63
CA ALA A 556 15.13 31.37 10.69
C ALA A 556 14.07 30.46 10.03
N ARG A 557 12.86 30.36 10.61
CA ARG A 557 11.72 29.56 10.10
C ARG A 557 10.38 30.26 10.40
N PRO A 558 10.03 31.34 9.67
CA PRO A 558 8.76 32.01 9.85
C PRO A 558 7.59 31.04 9.67
N GLY A 559 6.69 30.98 10.66
CA GLY A 559 5.57 30.03 10.69
C GLY A 559 5.86 28.67 11.33
N ALA A 560 7.04 28.46 11.93
CA ALA A 560 7.30 27.30 12.80
C ALA A 560 6.28 27.21 13.95
N LYS A 561 5.66 26.04 14.12
CA LYS A 561 4.60 25.78 15.13
C LYS A 561 5.07 24.95 16.33
N ASP A 562 6.35 24.59 16.35
CA ASP A 562 7.00 23.75 17.38
C ASP A 562 7.75 24.56 18.47
N ILE A 563 7.39 25.85 18.61
CA ILE A 563 7.82 26.73 19.71
C ILE A 563 6.77 26.65 20.83
N PRO A 564 7.15 26.54 22.13
CA PRO A 564 6.17 26.52 23.22
C PRO A 564 5.36 27.81 23.30
N ALA A 565 4.08 27.70 23.66
CA ALA A 565 3.10 28.80 23.54
C ALA A 565 3.49 30.07 24.33
N GLU A 566 4.11 29.91 25.50
CA GLU A 566 4.60 31.02 26.34
C GLU A 566 5.69 31.87 25.67
N TYR A 567 6.56 31.25 24.86
CA TYR A 567 7.54 31.97 24.06
C TYR A 567 6.91 32.48 22.77
N ALA A 568 6.07 31.68 22.09
CA ALA A 568 5.41 32.08 20.85
C ALA A 568 4.54 33.36 21.01
N ALA A 569 3.95 33.58 22.19
CA ALA A 569 3.23 34.82 22.53
C ALA A 569 4.16 36.04 22.76
N ARG A 570 5.46 35.82 23.00
CA ARG A 570 6.52 36.84 23.19
C ARG A 570 7.33 37.10 21.90
N LEU A 571 6.96 36.46 20.78
CA LEU A 571 7.58 36.59 19.46
C LEU A 571 6.72 37.35 18.43
N GLN A 572 5.48 37.71 18.80
CA GLN A 572 4.59 38.61 18.05
C GLN A 572 4.92 40.08 18.36
#